data_AF-A0A849BQS1-F1
#
_entry.id   AF-A0A849BQS1-F1
#
_cell.length_a   1.000
_cell.length_b   1.000
_cell.length_c   1.000
_cell.angle_alpha   90.00
_cell.angle_beta   90.00
_cell.angle_gamma   90.00
#
_symmetry.space_group_name_H-M   'P 1'
#
loop_
_entity.id
_entity.type
_entity.pdbx_description
1 polymer ?
#
loop_
_entity_poly.entity_id
_entity_poly.type
_entity_poly.pdbx_seq_one_letter_code
_entity_poly.pdbx_strand_id
1 'polypeptide(L)'
;SASEPSPPRAPAPAGRLEPLERVFWAVVLLSVPAAVAVAAQARTGPLAALGGVDPLLLLGVLGSLVCGAVLLARRGGRERLAADVSTPAEVLRRGAAETSVIVGWVAAVFVGWEVLSGATGFDGSQLPLMGVAGVVVGALVGLVPGCAVQIVLTSLYLTGAVPFATLLANAVSQDGDALIPLLALRRRSAVLASAVTVVPALVVGGVALLVTG
;
A
#
# COMPACT_ATOMS: atom_id res chain seq x y z
N SER A 1 3.35 37.20 35.56
CA SER A 1 4.56 36.75 34.85
C SER A 1 4.10 35.96 33.63
N ALA A 2 3.99 36.62 32.48
CA ALA A 2 3.53 36.00 31.24
C ALA A 2 4.75 35.35 30.55
N SER A 3 4.69 34.04 30.33
CA SER A 3 5.72 33.30 29.62
C SER A 3 5.76 33.72 28.15
N GLU A 4 6.87 34.30 27.71
CA GLU A 4 7.10 34.56 26.29
C GLU A 4 7.02 33.26 25.48
N PRO A 5 6.35 33.26 24.30
CA PRO A 5 6.39 32.14 23.38
C PRO A 5 7.81 31.98 22.82
N SER A 6 8.36 30.76 22.89
CA SER A 6 9.69 30.44 22.34
C SER A 6 9.79 30.83 20.85
N PRO A 7 10.96 31.31 20.40
CA PRO A 7 11.16 31.71 19.01
C PRO A 7 10.94 30.51 18.06
N PRO A 8 10.46 30.76 16.83
CA PRO A 8 10.34 29.73 15.81
C PRO A 8 11.72 29.13 15.53
N ARG A 9 11.84 27.80 15.62
CA ARG A 9 13.07 27.09 15.29
C ARG A 9 13.38 27.28 13.81
N ALA A 10 14.67 27.45 13.50
CA ALA A 10 15.14 27.59 12.13
C ALA A 10 14.70 26.39 11.27
N PRO A 11 14.27 26.62 10.02
CA PRO A 11 13.86 25.56 9.12
C PRO A 11 15.00 24.55 8.94
N ALA A 12 14.66 23.26 8.87
CA ALA A 12 15.64 22.23 8.61
C ALA A 12 16.40 22.54 7.30
N PRO A 13 17.73 22.34 7.22
CA PRO A 13 18.51 22.75 6.06
C PRO A 13 18.05 21.98 4.82
N ALA A 14 17.50 22.71 3.85
CA ALA A 14 16.93 22.21 2.60
C ALA A 14 17.87 21.26 1.81
N GLY A 15 19.19 21.35 2.03
CA GLY A 15 20.20 20.55 1.31
C GLY A 15 20.29 19.07 1.67
N ARG A 16 19.71 18.60 2.79
CA ARG A 16 19.83 17.16 3.19
C ARG A 16 18.85 16.22 2.50
N LEU A 17 17.75 16.74 1.95
CA LEU A 17 16.67 15.94 1.37
C LEU A 17 16.77 15.79 -0.14
N GLU A 18 17.42 16.73 -0.84
CA GLU A 18 17.60 16.68 -2.30
C GLU A 18 18.29 15.41 -2.84
N PRO A 19 19.41 14.91 -2.28
CA PRO A 19 20.03 13.69 -2.81
C PRO A 19 19.13 12.46 -2.59
N LEU A 20 18.39 12.43 -1.49
CA LEU A 20 17.50 11.32 -1.14
C LEU A 20 16.25 11.28 -2.02
N GLU A 21 15.69 12.45 -2.33
CA GLU A 21 14.59 12.61 -3.29
C GLU A 21 15.00 12.15 -4.70
N ARG A 22 16.19 12.56 -5.17
CA ARG A 22 16.72 12.14 -6.47
C ARG A 22 16.89 10.62 -6.54
N VAL A 23 17.38 9.99 -5.47
CA VAL A 23 17.50 8.53 -5.36
C VAL A 23 16.12 7.87 -5.38
N PHE A 24 15.14 8.41 -4.64
CA PHE A 24 13.78 7.89 -4.65
C PHE A 24 13.19 7.88 -6.06
N TRP A 25 13.23 9.01 -6.77
CA TRP A 25 12.70 9.09 -8.14
C TRP A 25 13.49 8.26 -9.14
N ALA A 26 14.82 8.15 -8.99
CA ALA A 26 15.62 7.28 -9.82
C ALA A 26 15.23 5.80 -9.64
N VAL A 27 14.99 5.35 -8.41
CA VAL A 27 14.50 3.99 -8.12
C VAL A 27 13.11 3.78 -8.72
N VAL A 28 12.20 4.75 -8.57
CA VAL A 28 10.85 4.67 -9.16
C VAL A 28 10.95 4.53 -10.69
N LEU A 29 11.68 5.42 -11.37
CA LEU A 29 11.83 5.39 -12.83
C LEU A 29 12.50 4.09 -13.31
N LEU A 30 13.47 3.58 -12.55
CA LEU A 30 14.13 2.30 -12.86
C LEU A 30 13.18 1.10 -12.68
N SER A 31 12.26 1.18 -11.72
CA SER A 31 11.30 0.10 -11.44
C SER A 31 10.13 0.03 -12.44
N VAL A 32 9.81 1.13 -13.15
CA VAL A 32 8.69 1.18 -14.12
C VAL A 32 8.88 0.18 -15.28
N PRO A 33 10.02 0.10 -15.97
CA PRO A 33 10.23 -0.89 -17.03
C PRO A 33 10.08 -2.34 -16.54
N ALA A 34 10.58 -2.64 -15.34
CA ALA A 34 10.45 -3.96 -14.74
C ALA A 34 8.98 -4.29 -14.45
N ALA A 35 8.22 -3.35 -13.89
CA ALA A 35 6.78 -3.51 -13.65
C ALA A 35 5.99 -3.70 -14.96
N VAL A 36 6.30 -2.93 -16.00
CA VAL A 36 5.67 -3.07 -17.33
C VAL A 36 5.99 -4.42 -17.96
N ALA A 37 7.23 -4.91 -17.85
CA ALA A 37 7.62 -6.22 -18.40
C ALA A 37 6.87 -7.37 -17.71
N VAL A 38 6.71 -7.30 -16.37
CA VAL A 38 5.91 -8.26 -15.61
C VAL A 38 4.42 -8.18 -15.99
N ALA A 39 3.86 -6.98 -16.07
CA ALA A 39 2.46 -6.76 -16.44
C ALA A 39 2.14 -7.23 -17.87
N ALA A 40 3.10 -7.09 -18.79
CA ALA A 40 2.96 -7.55 -20.17
C ALA A 40 3.00 -9.08 -20.32
N GLN A 41 3.18 -9.82 -19.21
CA GLN A 41 3.42 -11.27 -19.22
C GLN A 41 4.54 -11.65 -20.20
N ALA A 42 5.43 -10.69 -20.51
CA ALA A 42 6.57 -10.94 -21.35
C ALA A 42 7.31 -12.06 -20.65
N ARG A 43 7.53 -13.20 -21.34
CA ARG A 43 8.27 -14.32 -20.75
C ARG A 43 9.62 -13.78 -20.30
N THR A 44 9.75 -13.48 -19.03
CA THR A 44 11.02 -13.25 -18.36
C THR A 44 11.68 -14.62 -18.25
N GLY A 45 12.10 -15.17 -19.39
CA GLY A 45 13.12 -16.21 -19.44
C GLY A 45 14.38 -15.71 -18.70
N PRO A 46 15.34 -16.62 -18.45
CA PRO A 46 16.14 -16.77 -17.23
C PRO A 46 16.83 -15.49 -16.71
N LEU A 47 16.04 -14.51 -16.26
CA LEU A 47 16.47 -13.49 -15.30
C LEU A 47 16.64 -14.13 -13.91
N ALA A 48 16.16 -15.38 -13.74
CA ALA A 48 16.41 -16.28 -12.61
C ALA A 48 17.88 -16.74 -12.44
N ALA A 49 18.81 -16.33 -13.33
CA ALA A 49 20.21 -16.78 -13.30
C ALA A 49 21.20 -15.67 -12.95
N LEU A 50 20.89 -14.86 -11.93
CA LEU A 50 21.89 -14.13 -11.14
C LEU A 50 22.03 -14.82 -9.78
N GLY A 51 22.65 -16.01 -9.76
CA GLY A 51 23.01 -16.71 -8.51
C GLY A 51 21.84 -17.32 -7.71
N GLY A 52 20.66 -17.52 -8.31
CA GLY A 52 19.52 -18.19 -7.66
C GLY A 52 18.58 -17.28 -6.86
N VAL A 53 18.78 -15.96 -6.90
CA VAL A 53 17.88 -14.98 -6.27
C VAL A 53 16.98 -14.35 -7.34
N ASP A 54 15.67 -14.30 -7.08
CA ASP A 54 14.71 -13.67 -7.99
C ASP A 54 15.00 -12.15 -8.08
N PRO A 55 15.33 -11.61 -9.27
CA PRO A 55 15.62 -10.19 -9.44
C PRO A 55 14.43 -9.28 -9.06
N LEU A 56 13.19 -9.78 -9.12
CA LEU A 56 12.02 -9.05 -8.65
C LEU A 56 12.00 -8.92 -7.12
N LEU A 57 12.42 -9.97 -6.42
CA LEU A 57 12.57 -9.97 -4.97
C LEU A 57 13.70 -9.03 -4.54
N LEU A 58 14.82 -9.01 -5.27
CA LEU A 58 15.92 -8.09 -5.02
C LEU A 58 15.49 -6.63 -5.20
N LEU A 59 14.74 -6.33 -6.27
CA LEU A 59 14.19 -4.99 -6.52
C LEU A 59 13.21 -4.57 -5.41
N GLY A 60 12.35 -5.50 -4.95
CA GLY A 60 11.42 -5.25 -3.85
C GLY A 60 12.13 -4.97 -2.52
N VAL A 61 13.20 -5.71 -2.20
CA VAL A 61 14.03 -5.48 -1.01
C VAL A 61 14.74 -4.12 -1.10
N LEU A 62 15.37 -3.82 -2.23
CA LEU A 62 16.06 -2.53 -2.43
C LEU A 62 15.10 -1.34 -2.32
N GLY A 63 13.91 -1.44 -2.93
CA GLY A 63 12.87 -0.41 -2.82
C GLY A 63 12.37 -0.22 -1.38
N SER A 64 12.18 -1.31 -0.64
CA SER A 64 11.77 -1.28 0.77
C SER A 64 12.84 -0.66 1.67
N LEU A 65 14.11 -0.96 1.43
CA LEU A 65 15.25 -0.37 2.16
C LEU A 65 15.38 1.13 1.89
N VAL A 66 15.22 1.57 0.62
CA VAL A 66 15.23 3.00 0.26
C VAL A 66 14.07 3.74 0.94
N CYS A 67 12.85 3.17 0.92
CA CYS A 67 11.73 3.77 1.64
C CYS A 67 11.95 3.82 3.16
N GLY A 68 12.51 2.77 3.75
CA GLY A 68 12.90 2.76 5.16
C GLY A 68 13.89 3.88 5.50
N ALA A 69 14.91 4.07 4.67
CA ALA A 69 15.88 5.15 4.81
C ALA A 69 15.23 6.54 4.71
N VAL A 70 14.30 6.73 3.76
CA VAL A 70 13.50 7.97 3.63
C VAL A 70 12.69 8.24 4.88
N LEU A 71 11.99 7.24 5.42
CA LEU A 71 11.16 7.40 6.61
C LEU A 71 11.97 7.68 7.87
N LEU A 72 13.13 7.05 8.03
CA LEU A 72 14.05 7.28 9.15
C LEU A 72 14.67 8.68 9.08
N ALA A 73 15.10 9.13 7.89
CA ALA A 73 15.62 10.48 7.68
C ALA A 73 14.57 11.57 8.00
N ARG A 74 13.29 11.27 7.82
CA ARG A 74 12.17 12.19 8.09
C ARG A 74 11.73 12.26 9.56
N ARG A 75 12.04 11.26 10.40
CA ARG A 75 11.71 11.32 11.84
C ARG A 75 12.35 12.52 12.56
N GLY A 76 13.42 13.09 12.00
CA GLY A 76 14.09 14.28 12.53
C GLY A 76 13.51 15.64 12.10
N GLY A 77 12.49 15.69 11.23
CA GLY A 77 12.00 16.94 10.63
C GLY A 77 10.50 16.95 10.40
N ARG A 78 9.70 16.91 11.48
CA ARG A 78 8.26 17.19 11.42
C ARG A 78 8.03 18.70 11.35
N GLU A 79 8.37 19.33 10.24
CA GLU A 79 7.96 20.71 9.98
C GLU A 79 6.62 20.74 9.24
N ARG A 80 5.70 21.56 9.75
CA ARG A 80 4.35 21.74 9.23
C ARG A 80 4.44 22.40 7.84
N LEU A 81 4.16 21.62 6.79
CA LEU A 81 4.05 22.11 5.43
C LEU A 81 2.70 22.80 5.22
N ALA A 82 2.63 24.08 5.61
CA ALA A 82 1.56 25.02 5.27
C ALA A 82 2.11 26.16 4.39
N ALA A 83 2.95 25.82 3.40
CA ALA A 83 3.47 26.75 2.42
C ALA A 83 2.89 26.45 1.04
N ASP A 84 2.59 27.51 0.29
CA ASP A 84 1.96 27.50 -1.02
C ASP A 84 2.83 26.75 -2.06
N VAL A 85 2.23 25.83 -2.81
CA VAL A 85 2.93 24.96 -3.76
C VAL A 85 3.16 25.75 -5.05
N SER A 86 4.35 26.34 -5.19
CA SER A 86 4.66 27.31 -6.25
C SER A 86 5.70 26.82 -7.26
N THR A 87 6.40 25.70 -7.01
CA THR A 87 7.47 25.21 -7.91
C THR A 87 7.43 23.70 -8.19
N PRO A 88 7.87 23.22 -9.37
CA PRO A 88 7.90 21.80 -9.72
C PRO A 88 8.76 20.93 -8.78
N ALA A 89 9.87 21.47 -8.28
CA ALA A 89 10.74 20.76 -7.33
C ALA A 89 10.02 20.50 -6.01
N GLU A 90 9.18 21.43 -5.55
CA GLU A 90 8.41 21.25 -4.32
C GLU A 90 7.28 20.23 -4.50
N VAL A 91 6.68 20.16 -5.70
CA VAL A 91 5.72 19.11 -6.06
C VAL A 91 6.39 17.73 -6.03
N LEU A 92 7.59 17.58 -6.60
CA LEU A 92 8.32 16.31 -6.60
C LEU A 92 8.76 15.89 -5.19
N ARG A 93 9.23 16.83 -4.36
CA ARG A 93 9.55 16.58 -2.95
C ARG A 93 8.34 16.10 -2.17
N ARG A 94 7.22 16.81 -2.32
CA ARG A 94 5.98 16.49 -1.62
C ARG A 94 5.40 15.15 -2.08
N GLY A 95 5.42 14.90 -3.40
CA GLY A 95 5.01 13.63 -3.99
C GLY A 95 5.85 12.47 -3.46
N ALA A 96 7.18 12.60 -3.43
CA ALA A 96 8.06 11.60 -2.83
C ALA A 96 7.78 11.40 -1.33
N ALA A 97 7.53 12.49 -0.60
CA ALA A 97 7.21 12.47 0.81
C ALA A 97 5.87 11.76 1.12
N GLU A 98 4.82 12.00 0.35
CA GLU A 98 3.50 11.38 0.54
C GLU A 98 3.55 9.91 0.10
N THR A 99 4.18 9.63 -1.06
CA THR A 99 4.30 8.27 -1.61
C THR A 99 5.17 7.36 -0.74
N SER A 100 6.30 7.86 -0.19
CA SER A 100 7.18 7.05 0.67
C SER A 100 6.50 6.57 1.96
N VAL A 101 5.52 7.31 2.47
CA VAL A 101 4.71 6.88 3.61
C VAL A 101 3.81 5.71 3.23
N ILE A 102 3.14 5.80 2.08
CA ILE A 102 2.27 4.73 1.57
C ILE A 102 3.11 3.48 1.27
N VAL A 103 4.22 3.64 0.54
CA VAL A 103 5.11 2.52 0.19
C VAL A 103 5.69 1.87 1.45
N GLY A 104 6.12 2.66 2.43
CA GLY A 104 6.62 2.11 3.69
C GLY A 104 5.56 1.38 4.51
N TRP A 105 4.31 1.86 4.51
CA TRP A 105 3.18 1.15 5.11
C TRP A 105 2.90 -0.18 4.42
N VAL A 106 2.82 -0.18 3.08
CA VAL A 106 2.63 -1.39 2.27
C VAL A 106 3.74 -2.41 2.54
N ALA A 107 5.00 -1.97 2.56
CA ALA A 107 6.14 -2.82 2.89
C ALA A 107 6.01 -3.41 4.31
N ALA A 108 5.62 -2.61 5.30
CA ALA A 108 5.41 -3.08 6.67
C ALA A 108 4.30 -4.13 6.77
N VAL A 109 3.19 -3.95 6.04
CA VAL A 109 2.09 -4.92 5.99
C VAL A 109 2.54 -6.22 5.32
N PHE A 110 3.25 -6.16 4.19
CA PHE A 110 3.80 -7.35 3.52
C PHE A 110 4.78 -8.12 4.39
N VAL A 111 5.73 -7.42 5.02
CA VAL A 111 6.67 -8.06 5.95
C VAL A 111 5.93 -8.64 7.15
N GLY A 112 4.95 -7.92 7.69
CA GLY A 112 4.10 -8.42 8.77
C GLY A 112 3.33 -9.69 8.38
N TRP A 113 2.81 -9.74 7.15
CA TRP A 113 2.16 -10.92 6.59
C TRP A 113 3.11 -12.10 6.48
N GLU A 114 4.29 -11.93 5.89
CA GLU A 114 5.29 -13.00 5.75
C GLU A 114 5.80 -13.51 7.10
N VAL A 115 6.00 -12.61 8.08
CA VAL A 115 6.35 -13.00 9.44
C VAL A 115 5.22 -13.77 10.10
N LEU A 116 3.97 -13.32 9.93
CA LEU A 116 2.80 -14.00 10.47
C LEU A 116 2.63 -15.39 9.84
N SER A 117 2.68 -15.49 8.51
CA SER A 117 2.52 -16.74 7.77
C SER A 117 3.65 -17.71 8.09
N GLY A 118 4.89 -17.24 8.16
CA GLY A 118 6.05 -18.04 8.55
C GLY A 118 6.00 -18.52 10.01
N ALA A 119 5.46 -17.70 10.93
CA ALA A 119 5.40 -18.04 12.36
C ALA A 119 4.19 -18.93 12.73
N THR A 120 3.05 -18.73 12.06
CA THR A 120 1.78 -19.40 12.40
C THR A 120 1.35 -20.47 11.39
N GLY A 121 1.97 -20.51 10.22
CA GLY A 121 1.49 -21.31 9.09
C GLY A 121 0.18 -20.78 8.49
N PHE A 122 -0.23 -19.55 8.83
CA PHE A 122 -1.45 -18.94 8.32
C PHE A 122 -1.20 -18.26 6.96
N ASP A 123 -1.70 -18.86 5.89
CA ASP A 123 -1.57 -18.34 4.51
C ASP A 123 -2.88 -17.71 4.00
N GLY A 124 -3.91 -17.63 4.86
CA GLY A 124 -5.24 -17.14 4.53
C GLY A 124 -6.18 -18.20 3.95
N SER A 125 -5.68 -19.35 3.51
CA SER A 125 -6.54 -20.46 3.01
C SER A 125 -7.43 -21.05 4.09
N GLN A 126 -7.07 -20.86 5.37
CA GLN A 126 -7.86 -21.32 6.52
C GLN A 126 -9.08 -20.43 6.82
N LEU A 127 -9.21 -19.27 6.18
CA LEU A 127 -10.38 -18.41 6.36
C LEU A 127 -11.61 -19.02 5.67
N PRO A 128 -12.83 -18.78 6.18
CA PRO A 128 -14.06 -19.23 5.54
C PRO A 128 -14.35 -18.38 4.30
N LEU A 129 -13.59 -18.60 3.23
CA LEU A 129 -13.59 -17.82 2.00
C LEU A 129 -14.65 -18.27 0.99
N MET A 130 -15.43 -19.29 1.35
CA MET A 130 -16.47 -19.89 0.51
C MET A 130 -17.87 -19.42 0.87
N GLY A 131 -18.75 -19.44 -0.12
CA GLY A 131 -20.17 -19.13 0.07
C GLY A 131 -20.41 -17.72 0.62
N VAL A 132 -21.49 -17.59 1.40
CA VAL A 132 -21.90 -16.31 2.01
C VAL A 132 -20.84 -15.80 2.99
N ALA A 133 -20.21 -16.71 3.75
CA ALA A 133 -19.12 -16.35 4.67
C ALA A 133 -17.96 -15.70 3.90
N GLY A 134 -17.62 -16.25 2.73
CA GLY A 134 -16.60 -15.68 1.85
C GLY A 134 -16.92 -14.26 1.41
N VAL A 135 -18.13 -14.00 0.93
CA VAL A 135 -18.57 -12.65 0.53
C VAL A 135 -18.43 -11.64 1.67
N VAL A 136 -18.87 -12.02 2.88
CA VAL A 136 -18.77 -11.16 4.07
C VAL A 136 -17.31 -10.92 4.46
N VAL A 137 -16.50 -11.97 4.51
CA VAL A 137 -15.06 -11.87 4.82
C VAL A 137 -14.37 -11.00 3.78
N GLY A 138 -14.61 -11.21 2.49
CA GLY A 138 -14.04 -10.42 1.40
C GLY A 138 -14.35 -8.94 1.52
N ALA A 139 -15.62 -8.58 1.75
CA ALA A 139 -16.03 -7.19 1.96
C ALA A 139 -15.34 -6.56 3.19
N LEU A 140 -15.32 -7.26 4.34
CA LEU A 140 -14.66 -6.75 5.55
C LEU A 140 -13.15 -6.61 5.38
N VAL A 141 -12.52 -7.55 4.70
CA VAL A 141 -11.08 -7.52 4.38
C VAL A 141 -10.76 -6.36 3.42
N GLY A 142 -11.72 -5.94 2.58
CA GLY A 142 -11.59 -4.76 1.72
C GLY A 142 -11.49 -3.44 2.47
N LEU A 143 -11.89 -3.40 3.75
CA LEU A 143 -11.70 -2.24 4.62
C LEU A 143 -10.26 -2.04 5.09
N VAL A 144 -9.40 -3.05 4.91
CA VAL A 144 -7.99 -2.91 5.27
C VAL A 144 -7.34 -1.96 4.27
N PRO A 145 -6.77 -0.82 4.73
CA PRO A 145 -6.20 0.17 3.82
C PRO A 145 -4.98 -0.38 3.10
N GLY A 146 -4.98 -0.17 1.78
CA GLY A 146 -3.90 -0.55 0.87
C GLY A 146 -4.27 -1.63 -0.15
N CYS A 147 -3.47 -1.71 -1.22
CA CYS A 147 -3.65 -2.70 -2.28
C CYS A 147 -3.10 -4.09 -1.94
N ALA A 148 -2.25 -4.20 -0.91
CA ALA A 148 -1.57 -5.45 -0.53
C ALA A 148 -2.55 -6.60 -0.29
N VAL A 149 -3.62 -6.33 0.45
CA VAL A 149 -4.64 -7.33 0.79
C VAL A 149 -5.41 -7.79 -0.45
N GLN A 150 -5.67 -6.89 -1.40
CA GLN A 150 -6.29 -7.24 -2.68
C GLN A 150 -5.41 -8.17 -3.51
N ILE A 151 -4.09 -7.91 -3.51
CA ILE A 151 -3.11 -8.73 -4.22
C ILE A 151 -3.12 -10.15 -3.66
N VAL A 152 -3.12 -10.30 -2.33
CA VAL A 152 -3.20 -11.62 -1.67
C VAL A 152 -4.50 -12.34 -2.05
N LEU A 153 -5.66 -11.69 -1.97
CA LEU A 153 -6.93 -12.31 -2.35
C LEU A 153 -7.00 -12.67 -3.84
N THR A 154 -6.40 -11.85 -4.71
CA THR A 154 -6.30 -12.13 -6.14
C THR A 154 -5.44 -13.37 -6.38
N SER A 155 -4.30 -13.48 -5.70
CA SER A 155 -3.46 -14.69 -5.77
C SER A 155 -4.21 -15.94 -5.31
N LEU A 156 -4.98 -15.85 -4.21
CA LEU A 156 -5.81 -16.97 -3.74
C LEU A 156 -6.95 -17.31 -4.70
N TYR A 157 -7.50 -16.33 -5.43
CA TYR A 157 -8.47 -16.59 -6.50
C TYR A 157 -7.82 -17.31 -7.68
N LEU A 158 -6.61 -16.92 -8.09
CA LEU A 158 -5.87 -17.56 -9.18
C LEU A 158 -5.49 -19.02 -8.86
N THR A 159 -5.29 -19.36 -7.58
CA THR A 159 -5.06 -20.75 -7.14
C THR A 159 -6.35 -21.53 -6.90
N GLY A 160 -7.52 -20.89 -7.06
CA GLY A 160 -8.84 -21.50 -6.84
C GLY A 160 -9.27 -21.59 -5.37
N ALA A 161 -8.50 -21.03 -4.43
CA ALA A 161 -8.80 -21.03 -3.00
C ALA A 161 -9.84 -19.99 -2.58
N VAL A 162 -10.18 -19.04 -3.45
CA VAL A 162 -11.21 -18.00 -3.23
C VAL A 162 -12.15 -18.00 -4.44
N PRO A 163 -13.49 -17.97 -4.26
CA PRO A 163 -14.44 -17.89 -5.37
C PRO A 163 -14.55 -16.45 -5.89
N PHE A 164 -14.98 -16.30 -7.14
CA PHE A 164 -15.14 -14.99 -7.79
C PHE A 164 -15.99 -14.01 -6.96
N ALA A 165 -17.08 -14.49 -6.36
CA ALA A 165 -17.98 -13.69 -5.54
C ALA A 165 -17.28 -13.02 -4.33
N THR A 166 -16.38 -13.75 -3.66
CA THR A 166 -15.58 -13.24 -2.53
C THR A 166 -14.56 -12.20 -2.99
N LEU A 167 -13.87 -12.45 -4.11
CA LEU A 167 -12.94 -11.49 -4.69
C LEU A 167 -13.66 -10.22 -5.15
N LEU A 168 -14.84 -10.36 -5.75
CA LEU A 168 -15.65 -9.24 -6.20
C LEU A 168 -16.14 -8.38 -5.03
N ALA A 169 -16.60 -9.00 -3.94
CA ALA A 169 -16.96 -8.29 -2.72
C ALA A 169 -15.77 -7.51 -2.14
N ASN A 170 -14.59 -8.12 -2.12
CA ASN A 170 -13.37 -7.44 -1.70
C ASN A 170 -13.04 -6.23 -2.58
N ALA A 171 -13.05 -6.41 -3.90
CA ALA A 171 -12.73 -5.35 -4.86
C ALA A 171 -13.69 -4.16 -4.81
N VAL A 172 -15.00 -4.39 -4.59
CA VAL A 172 -15.99 -3.31 -4.49
C VAL A 172 -15.85 -2.55 -3.16
N SER A 173 -15.47 -3.24 -2.08
CA SER A 173 -15.32 -2.60 -0.77
C SER A 173 -13.98 -1.88 -0.58
N GLN A 174 -13.07 -1.96 -1.55
CA GLN A 174 -11.69 -1.52 -1.39
C GLN A 174 -11.55 0.00 -1.50
N ASP A 175 -11.36 0.67 -0.36
CA ASP A 175 -11.14 2.12 -0.30
C ASP A 175 -9.68 2.54 -0.64
N GLY A 176 -8.78 1.55 -0.79
CA GLY A 176 -7.38 1.74 -1.18
C GLY A 176 -6.54 2.56 -0.17
N ASP A 177 -5.52 3.24 -0.67
CA ASP A 177 -4.63 4.09 0.16
C ASP A 177 -5.29 5.41 0.59
N ALA A 178 -6.38 5.80 -0.06
CA ALA A 178 -7.13 7.02 0.23
C ALA A 178 -7.80 7.00 1.62
N LEU A 179 -8.04 5.80 2.17
CA LEU A 179 -8.61 5.64 3.51
C LEU A 179 -7.67 6.14 4.61
N ILE A 180 -6.35 6.09 4.41
CA ILE A 180 -5.34 6.44 5.44
C ILE A 180 -5.38 7.94 5.79
N PRO A 181 -5.26 8.89 4.82
CA PRO A 181 -5.41 10.32 5.13
C PRO A 181 -6.79 10.67 5.67
N LEU A 182 -7.84 10.02 5.17
CA LEU A 182 -9.23 10.23 5.63
C LEU A 182 -9.42 9.83 7.09
N LEU A 183 -8.88 8.68 7.52
CA LEU A 183 -8.88 8.27 8.93
C LEU A 183 -8.16 9.27 9.82
N ALA A 184 -7.03 9.81 9.34
CA ALA A 184 -6.22 10.77 10.09
C ALA A 184 -6.89 12.15 10.23
N LEU A 185 -7.63 12.62 9.21
CA LEU A 185 -8.27 13.93 9.22
C LEU A 185 -9.68 13.90 9.83
N ARG A 186 -10.53 12.96 9.40
CA ARG A 186 -11.94 12.86 9.81
C ARG A 186 -12.42 11.41 9.87
N ARG A 187 -12.18 10.78 11.02
CA ARG A 187 -12.59 9.39 11.31
C ARG A 187 -14.06 9.08 11.02
N ARG A 188 -14.99 10.01 11.31
CA ARG A 188 -16.42 9.82 11.01
C ARG A 188 -16.70 9.72 9.51
N SER A 189 -16.07 10.59 8.72
CA SER A 189 -16.18 10.57 7.26
C SER A 189 -15.53 9.31 6.68
N ALA A 190 -14.42 8.85 7.24
CA ALA A 190 -13.78 7.59 6.84
C ALA A 190 -14.71 6.38 7.08
N VAL A 191 -15.31 6.26 8.27
CA VAL A 191 -16.26 5.17 8.58
C VAL A 191 -17.49 5.23 7.67
N LEU A 192 -18.01 6.43 7.39
CA LEU A 192 -19.14 6.57 6.46
C LEU A 192 -18.76 6.19 5.03
N ALA A 193 -17.58 6.57 4.55
CA ALA A 193 -17.09 6.18 3.23
C ALA A 193 -16.97 4.65 3.12
N SER A 194 -16.35 4.02 4.12
CA SER A 194 -16.23 2.56 4.20
C SER A 194 -17.59 1.84 4.30
N ALA A 195 -18.56 2.41 5.02
CA ALA A 195 -19.91 1.84 5.07
C ALA A 195 -20.62 1.92 3.71
N VAL A 196 -20.40 3.01 2.96
CA VAL A 196 -20.95 3.21 1.61
C VAL A 196 -20.31 2.28 0.59
N THR A 197 -19.10 1.76 0.80
CA THR A 197 -18.46 0.78 -0.10
C THR A 197 -18.73 -0.68 0.31
N VAL A 198 -18.80 -0.98 1.60
CA VAL A 198 -19.12 -2.33 2.11
C VAL A 198 -20.55 -2.78 1.75
N VAL A 199 -21.54 -1.90 1.88
CA VAL A 199 -22.94 -2.29 1.62
C VAL A 199 -23.15 -2.71 0.16
N PRO A 200 -22.74 -1.93 -0.86
CA PRO A 200 -22.76 -2.37 -2.25
C PRO A 200 -21.91 -3.61 -2.49
N ALA A 201 -20.76 -3.75 -1.83
CA ALA A 201 -19.91 -4.92 -1.96
C ALA A 201 -20.60 -6.22 -1.53
N LEU A 202 -21.33 -6.19 -0.41
CA LEU A 202 -22.10 -7.34 0.06
C LEU A 202 -23.24 -7.68 -0.91
N VAL A 203 -23.91 -6.69 -1.47
CA VAL A 203 -24.98 -6.90 -2.46
C VAL A 203 -24.43 -7.51 -3.73
N VAL A 204 -23.40 -6.90 -4.32
CA VAL A 204 -22.81 -7.34 -5.59
C VAL A 204 -22.16 -8.71 -5.44
N GLY A 205 -21.39 -8.93 -4.37
CA GLY A 205 -20.80 -10.22 -4.05
C GLY A 205 -21.85 -11.31 -3.78
N GLY A 206 -22.93 -10.97 -3.07
CA GLY A 206 -24.04 -11.89 -2.82
C GLY A 206 -24.78 -12.27 -4.09
N VAL A 207 -25.05 -11.31 -4.97
CA VAL A 207 -25.66 -11.57 -6.30
C VAL A 207 -24.73 -12.44 -7.14
N ALA A 208 -23.43 -12.13 -7.19
CA ALA A 208 -22.47 -12.94 -7.91
C ALA A 208 -22.44 -14.38 -7.37
N LEU A 209 -22.48 -14.55 -6.04
CA LEU A 209 -22.53 -15.88 -5.43
C LEU A 209 -23.76 -16.68 -5.85
N LEU A 210 -24.94 -16.05 -5.94
CA LEU A 210 -26.17 -16.70 -6.40
C LEU A 210 -26.15 -17.07 -7.89
N VAL A 211 -25.41 -16.31 -8.71
CA VAL A 211 -25.29 -16.57 -10.15
C VAL A 211 -24.23 -17.63 -10.45
N THR A 212 -23.18 -17.71 -9.64
CA THR A 212 -22.03 -18.61 -9.86
C THR A 212 -22.00 -19.87 -9.01
N GLY A 213 -22.86 -19.96 -7.99
CA GLY A 213 -22.96 -21.09 -7.06
C GLY A 213 -24.02 -22.11 -7.49
#